data_AF-A0A1W0WKZ4-F1
#
_entry.id   AF-A0A1W0WKZ4-F1
#
_cell.length_a   1.000
_cell.length_b   1.000
_cell.length_c   1.000
_cell.angle_alpha   90.00
_cell.angle_beta   90.00
_cell.angle_gamma   90.00
#
_symmetry.space_group_name_H-M   'P 1'
#
loop_
_entity.id
_entity.type
_entity.pdbx_description
1 polymer ?
#
loop_
_entity_poly.entity_id
_entity_poly.type
_entity_poly.pdbx_seq_one_letter_code
_entity_poly.pdbx_strand_id
1 'polypeptide(L)'
;MDSSSRLLIVVLGILAAGLADATDRTLDAYLNPGCPSSCGSYGLNPPYANNLVYIRSEVVNVTDAKQYRIFWSTIGAPTFIITEVSPTDPKDIELKWMDFLEDHKPEGSYFTLYGGRYAAIGFAKLIEYNDVNNTGQITDANDTRLYYLDRDTVQWLNVTLIQEDDGNLLANLTALITQENVQFNLTIQVRAHPGDGRAAQNPRMLFTPSSVVVRVILDRFPFTLQTPRTNPISDEYSPGIFTVERVGGTDTYVQWRPIVYTKVNPGVSDSTRSHTGPLLPINNTMDWINHTGWGLPYSLLGSLNGILDNGTTLMRFNVSFGITDDDYYNSTGFQEWSCEFGVGDRSTSSRKMSS
;
A
#
# COMPACT_ATOMS: atom_id res chain seq x y z
N MET A 1 -28.39 48.16 14.76
CA MET A 1 -27.10 48.73 15.20
C MET A 1 -26.49 47.71 16.13
N ASP A 2 -26.01 46.59 15.61
CA ASP A 2 -24.77 46.46 14.83
C ASP A 2 -23.56 46.95 15.64
N SER A 3 -22.76 45.99 16.12
CA SER A 3 -21.37 46.21 16.51
C SER A 3 -20.67 44.86 16.58
N SER A 4 -20.07 44.51 15.45
CA SER A 4 -19.17 43.40 15.23
C SER A 4 -17.96 43.44 16.19
N SER A 5 -17.54 42.29 16.71
CA SER A 5 -16.21 42.14 17.32
C SER A 5 -15.25 41.55 16.29
N ARG A 6 -14.14 42.25 16.06
CA ARG A 6 -13.15 42.00 15.01
C ARG A 6 -12.02 41.09 15.47
N LEU A 7 -11.53 40.29 14.53
CA LEU A 7 -10.32 39.49 14.57
C LEU A 7 -9.09 40.39 14.30
N LEU A 8 -8.01 40.19 15.06
CA LEU A 8 -6.66 40.63 14.72
C LEU A 8 -5.69 39.50 15.05
N ILE A 9 -5.09 38.90 14.02
CA ILE A 9 -3.89 38.07 14.17
C ILE A 9 -2.83 38.75 13.32
N VAL A 10 -1.82 39.30 13.99
CA VAL A 10 -0.59 39.77 13.35
C VAL A 10 0.38 38.59 13.42
N VAL A 11 0.64 37.94 12.28
CA VAL A 11 1.79 37.05 12.12
C VAL A 11 2.83 37.77 11.27
N LEU A 12 3.89 38.24 11.92
CA LEU A 12 5.10 38.70 11.24
C LEU A 12 5.97 37.44 10.99
N GLY A 13 5.82 36.82 9.84
CA GLY A 13 6.65 35.71 9.41
C GLY A 13 7.75 36.22 8.49
N ILE A 14 9.00 36.18 8.97
CA ILE A 14 10.17 36.33 8.08
C ILE A 14 10.19 35.08 7.19
N LEU A 15 9.86 35.27 5.91
CA LEU A 15 10.08 34.29 4.85
C LEU A 15 11.59 34.15 4.63
N ALA A 16 12.23 33.27 5.40
CA ALA A 16 13.42 32.60 4.91
C ALA A 16 12.94 31.57 3.89
N ALA A 17 12.96 31.95 2.61
CA ALA A 17 12.92 31.00 1.52
C ALA A 17 14.17 30.11 1.66
N GLY A 18 14.05 29.00 2.38
CA GLY A 18 14.83 27.83 2.03
C GLY A 18 14.39 27.49 0.62
N LEU A 19 15.29 27.65 -0.35
CA LEU A 19 15.12 27.13 -1.69
C LEU A 19 14.77 25.64 -1.52
N ALA A 20 13.49 25.31 -1.65
CA ALA A 20 13.16 23.98 -2.12
C ALA A 20 13.75 23.96 -3.51
N ASP A 21 14.87 23.26 -3.68
CA ASP A 21 15.25 22.77 -5.00
C ASP A 21 14.09 21.88 -5.42
N ALA A 22 13.08 22.48 -6.06
CA ALA A 22 12.06 21.76 -6.78
C ALA A 22 12.79 21.12 -7.95
N THR A 23 13.38 19.97 -7.69
CA THR A 23 13.86 19.11 -8.76
C THR A 23 12.61 18.67 -9.50
N ASP A 24 12.38 19.26 -10.68
CA ASP A 24 11.25 18.92 -11.55
C ASP A 24 11.31 17.43 -11.86
N ARG A 25 10.51 16.67 -11.11
CA ARG A 25 10.40 15.23 -11.24
C ARG A 25 9.10 14.91 -11.94
N THR A 26 9.18 14.08 -12.96
CA THR A 26 8.02 13.61 -13.72
C THR A 26 7.70 12.17 -13.34
N LEU A 27 6.41 11.83 -13.41
CA LEU A 27 5.92 10.46 -13.27
C LEU A 27 5.33 10.02 -14.61
N ASP A 28 6.04 9.15 -15.35
CA ASP A 28 5.52 8.55 -16.58
C ASP A 28 4.98 7.15 -16.28
N ALA A 29 3.68 6.94 -16.50
CA ALA A 29 3.01 5.67 -16.18
C ALA A 29 2.62 4.88 -17.44
N TYR A 30 2.83 3.57 -17.39
CA TYR A 30 2.51 2.63 -18.45
C TYR A 30 1.71 1.47 -17.88
N LEU A 31 0.51 1.23 -18.44
CA LEU A 31 -0.27 0.03 -18.13
C LEU A 31 0.14 -1.09 -19.08
N ASN A 32 0.58 -2.21 -18.50
CA ASN A 32 1.01 -3.42 -19.21
C ASN A 32 2.05 -3.13 -20.32
N PRO A 33 3.19 -2.49 -20.01
CA PRO A 33 4.19 -2.11 -21.02
C PRO A 33 4.74 -3.34 -21.76
N GLY A 34 4.77 -3.30 -23.09
CA GLY A 34 5.27 -4.41 -23.91
C GLY A 34 4.38 -5.65 -23.96
N CYS A 35 3.16 -5.58 -23.41
CA CYS A 35 2.19 -6.67 -23.41
C CYS A 35 1.68 -6.97 -24.82
N PRO A 36 1.77 -8.22 -25.31
CA PRO A 36 1.07 -8.66 -26.51
C PRO A 36 -0.46 -8.56 -26.33
N SER A 37 -1.22 -8.52 -27.43
CA SER A 37 -2.66 -8.28 -27.43
C SER A 37 -3.50 -9.22 -26.55
N SER A 38 -2.97 -10.37 -26.14
CA SER A 38 -3.64 -11.38 -25.31
C SER A 38 -3.23 -11.37 -23.83
N CYS A 39 -2.15 -10.68 -23.44
CA CYS A 39 -1.57 -10.86 -22.11
C CYS A 39 -2.45 -10.26 -21.00
N GLY A 40 -3.11 -9.14 -21.29
CA GLY A 40 -3.99 -8.44 -20.35
C GLY A 40 -5.21 -9.27 -19.90
N SER A 41 -5.65 -10.25 -20.69
CA SER A 41 -6.76 -11.14 -20.33
C SER A 41 -6.35 -12.62 -20.28
N TYR A 42 -5.05 -12.91 -20.25
CA TYR A 42 -4.55 -14.28 -20.31
C TYR A 42 -5.05 -15.12 -19.12
N GLY A 43 -5.76 -16.21 -19.43
CA GLY A 43 -6.36 -17.09 -18.43
C GLY A 43 -7.46 -16.43 -17.59
N LEU A 44 -8.06 -15.33 -18.06
CA LEU A 44 -9.12 -14.60 -17.36
C LEU A 44 -10.35 -14.44 -18.26
N ASN A 45 -11.53 -14.46 -17.64
CA ASN A 45 -12.77 -14.12 -18.33
C ASN A 45 -13.01 -12.60 -18.23
N PRO A 46 -13.57 -11.94 -19.26
CA PRO A 46 -14.01 -10.56 -19.12
C PRO A 46 -14.99 -10.40 -17.94
N PRO A 47 -14.94 -9.30 -17.17
CA PRO A 47 -14.17 -8.07 -17.39
C PRO A 47 -12.79 -8.02 -16.70
N TYR A 48 -12.26 -9.17 -16.28
CA TYR A 48 -11.04 -9.23 -15.47
C TYR A 48 -9.77 -9.08 -16.30
N ALA A 49 -8.71 -8.57 -15.66
CA ALA A 49 -7.45 -8.31 -16.31
C ALA A 49 -6.23 -8.59 -15.43
N ASN A 50 -5.14 -9.00 -16.09
CA ASN A 50 -3.79 -8.97 -15.56
C ASN A 50 -3.30 -7.52 -15.64
N ASN A 51 -3.05 -6.92 -14.47
CA ASN A 51 -2.60 -5.54 -14.40
C ASN A 51 -1.16 -5.48 -13.89
N LEU A 52 -0.30 -4.78 -14.63
CA LEU A 52 1.00 -4.30 -14.22
C LEU A 52 1.13 -2.84 -14.64
N VAL A 53 1.16 -1.95 -13.67
CA VAL A 53 1.49 -0.53 -13.86
C VAL A 53 2.98 -0.38 -13.64
N TYR A 54 3.67 0.20 -14.61
CA TYR A 54 5.07 0.59 -14.54
C TYR A 54 5.18 2.11 -14.54
N ILE A 55 5.89 2.67 -13.57
CA ILE A 55 6.05 4.12 -13.45
C ILE A 55 7.54 4.46 -13.42
N ARG A 56 7.93 5.38 -14.28
CA ARG A 56 9.25 6.02 -14.24
C ARG A 56 9.12 7.32 -13.48
N SER A 57 9.87 7.43 -12.39
CA SER A 57 9.96 8.64 -11.57
C SER A 57 11.31 9.28 -11.83
N GLU A 58 11.31 10.32 -12.67
CA GLU A 58 12.52 10.85 -13.30
C GLU A 58 12.75 12.32 -13.01
N VAL A 59 13.96 12.68 -12.60
CA VAL A 59 14.42 14.07 -12.51
C VAL A 59 15.17 14.39 -13.78
N VAL A 60 14.73 15.45 -14.47
CA VAL A 60 15.40 15.96 -15.66
C VAL A 60 16.41 17.03 -15.23
N ASN A 61 17.53 17.15 -15.96
CA ASN A 61 18.56 18.18 -15.79
C ASN A 61 19.41 18.12 -14.51
N VAL A 62 19.39 17.00 -13.77
CA VAL A 62 20.30 16.78 -12.62
C VAL A 62 20.99 15.43 -12.78
N THR A 63 22.29 15.47 -13.10
CA THR A 63 23.09 14.29 -13.49
C THR A 63 23.15 13.20 -12.43
N ASP A 64 23.08 13.56 -11.15
CA ASP A 64 23.19 12.61 -10.03
C ASP A 64 21.88 12.46 -9.25
N ALA A 65 20.76 12.97 -9.77
CA ALA A 65 19.48 12.86 -9.09
C ALA A 65 18.99 11.42 -9.08
N LYS A 66 18.59 10.94 -7.89
CA LYS A 66 18.03 9.60 -7.72
C LYS A 66 16.82 9.41 -8.62
N GLN A 67 16.82 8.32 -9.36
CA GLN A 67 15.71 7.91 -10.20
C GLN A 67 15.02 6.70 -9.57
N TYR A 68 13.71 6.57 -9.77
CA TYR A 68 12.95 5.44 -9.24
C TYR A 68 12.15 4.73 -10.33
N ARG A 69 12.01 3.42 -10.16
CA ARG A 69 11.06 2.58 -10.90
C ARG A 69 10.05 2.03 -9.91
N ILE A 70 8.77 2.20 -10.24
CA ILE A 70 7.66 1.79 -9.37
C ILE A 70 6.79 0.80 -10.15
N PHE A 71 6.38 -0.28 -9.48
CA PHE A 71 5.56 -1.33 -10.06
C PHE A 71 4.34 -1.57 -9.18
N TRP A 72 3.15 -1.54 -9.78
CA TRP A 72 1.90 -1.91 -9.12
C TRP A 72 1.26 -3.07 -9.90
N SER A 73 1.01 -4.20 -9.26
CA SER A 73 0.53 -5.39 -9.94
C SER A 73 -0.58 -6.09 -9.18
N THR A 74 -1.50 -6.70 -9.94
CA THR A 74 -2.52 -7.64 -9.44
C THR A 74 -2.35 -9.04 -10.05
N ILE A 75 -1.18 -9.33 -10.61
CA ILE A 75 -0.84 -10.66 -11.11
C ILE A 75 -0.32 -11.48 -9.92
N GLY A 76 -1.14 -12.44 -9.47
CA GLY A 76 -1.00 -13.07 -8.16
C GLY A 76 -1.54 -12.16 -7.05
N ALA A 77 -0.92 -12.21 -5.86
CA ALA A 77 -1.29 -11.29 -4.79
C ALA A 77 -0.97 -9.82 -5.17
N PRO A 78 -1.87 -8.85 -4.88
CA PRO A 78 -1.62 -7.45 -5.18
C PRO A 78 -0.34 -6.98 -4.49
N THR A 79 0.57 -6.43 -5.30
CA THR A 79 1.94 -6.13 -4.91
C THR A 79 2.38 -4.78 -5.44
N PHE A 80 3.07 -4.03 -4.60
CA PHE A 80 3.60 -2.71 -4.92
C PHE A 80 5.08 -2.64 -4.57
N ILE A 81 5.91 -2.24 -5.52
CA ILE A 81 7.37 -2.19 -5.39
C ILE A 81 7.86 -0.81 -5.84
N ILE A 82 8.87 -0.28 -5.16
CA ILE A 82 9.67 0.85 -5.59
C ILE A 82 11.15 0.47 -5.49
N THR A 83 11.92 0.77 -6.53
CA THR A 83 13.37 0.58 -6.55
C THR A 83 14.09 1.86 -6.96
N GLU A 84 15.26 2.09 -6.38
CA GLU A 84 16.20 3.12 -6.80
C GLU A 84 17.10 2.59 -7.91
N VAL A 85 17.20 3.35 -9.00
CA VAL A 85 18.00 2.98 -10.17
C VAL A 85 19.16 3.96 -10.36
N SER A 86 20.19 3.51 -11.09
CA SER A 86 21.38 4.34 -11.33
C SER A 86 20.99 5.65 -12.02
N PRO A 87 21.46 6.81 -11.54
CA PRO A 87 21.21 8.08 -12.21
C PRO A 87 21.92 8.17 -13.57
N THR A 88 23.01 7.41 -13.76
CA THR A 88 23.85 7.45 -14.97
C THR A 88 23.52 6.37 -16.00
N ASP A 89 22.78 5.34 -15.61
CA ASP A 89 22.30 4.26 -16.49
C ASP A 89 20.94 3.74 -15.98
N PRO A 90 19.87 4.55 -16.06
CA PRO A 90 18.55 4.17 -15.58
C PRO A 90 17.91 3.19 -16.57
N LYS A 91 18.25 1.91 -16.45
CA LYS A 91 17.69 0.87 -17.30
C LYS A 91 16.18 0.71 -17.06
N ASP A 92 15.45 0.59 -18.16
CA ASP A 92 14.03 0.27 -18.14
C ASP A 92 13.78 -1.23 -17.90
N ILE A 93 12.54 -1.55 -17.53
CA ILE A 93 12.09 -2.93 -17.34
C ILE A 93 12.20 -3.75 -18.64
N GLU A 94 12.71 -4.97 -18.51
CA GLU A 94 12.58 -6.02 -19.52
C GLU A 94 11.60 -7.07 -19.00
N LEU A 95 10.50 -7.31 -19.72
CA LEU A 95 9.42 -8.21 -19.30
C LEU A 95 9.11 -9.24 -20.38
N LYS A 96 9.26 -10.51 -20.02
CA LYS A 96 8.84 -11.65 -20.84
C LYS A 96 7.42 -12.06 -20.42
N TRP A 97 6.42 -11.39 -21.01
CA TRP A 97 5.02 -11.49 -20.59
C TRP A 97 4.45 -12.90 -20.59
N MET A 98 4.64 -13.66 -21.67
CA MET A 98 4.04 -15.00 -21.76
C MET A 98 4.72 -15.92 -20.75
N ASP A 99 6.05 -15.94 -20.69
CA ASP A 99 6.77 -16.72 -19.68
C ASP A 99 6.32 -16.38 -18.24
N PHE A 100 6.11 -15.10 -17.94
CA PHE A 100 5.60 -14.65 -16.63
C PHE A 100 4.16 -15.12 -16.32
N LEU A 101 3.30 -15.24 -17.34
CA LEU A 101 1.88 -15.59 -17.18
C LEU A 101 1.59 -17.10 -17.29
N GLU A 102 2.40 -17.82 -18.06
CA GLU A 102 2.26 -19.25 -18.37
C GLU A 102 3.09 -20.10 -17.40
N ASP A 103 4.37 -19.77 -17.29
CA ASP A 103 5.39 -20.65 -16.76
C ASP A 103 5.73 -20.20 -15.35
N HIS A 104 4.80 -20.42 -14.43
CA HIS A 104 4.93 -20.14 -12.99
C HIS A 104 6.08 -20.93 -12.31
N LYS A 105 7.11 -21.34 -13.06
CA LYS A 105 8.35 -21.97 -12.65
C LYS A 105 9.54 -21.07 -12.97
N PRO A 106 10.47 -20.90 -12.02
CA PRO A 106 11.53 -19.88 -12.04
C PRO A 106 12.76 -20.25 -12.88
N GLU A 107 12.67 -21.10 -13.90
CA GLU A 107 13.83 -21.39 -14.76
C GLU A 107 14.10 -20.23 -15.74
N GLY A 108 14.29 -19.01 -15.22
CA GLY A 108 14.62 -17.81 -15.98
C GLY A 108 14.43 -16.49 -15.22
N SER A 109 15.13 -15.43 -15.66
CA SER A 109 14.87 -14.05 -15.26
C SER A 109 13.76 -13.46 -16.17
N TYR A 110 12.51 -13.58 -15.75
CA TYR A 110 11.36 -13.01 -16.48
C TYR A 110 11.21 -11.51 -16.24
N PHE A 111 11.84 -11.04 -15.16
CA PHE A 111 11.84 -9.68 -14.69
C PHE A 111 13.23 -9.39 -14.10
N THR A 112 13.89 -8.32 -14.55
CA THR A 112 15.15 -7.85 -13.95
C THR A 112 14.95 -6.45 -13.37
N LEU A 113 15.17 -6.27 -12.06
CA LEU A 113 15.34 -4.93 -11.50
C LEU A 113 16.78 -4.50 -11.69
N TYR A 114 16.94 -3.34 -12.32
CA TYR A 114 18.22 -2.67 -12.41
C TYR A 114 18.28 -1.64 -11.29
N GLY A 115 18.94 -1.94 -10.17
CA GLY A 115 18.97 -1.02 -9.04
C GLY A 115 19.67 -1.56 -7.78
N GLY A 116 19.77 -0.69 -6.77
CA GLY A 116 20.42 -1.01 -5.50
C GLY A 116 19.43 -1.34 -4.39
N ARG A 117 18.64 -0.35 -3.97
CA ARG A 117 17.68 -0.45 -2.86
C ARG A 117 16.26 -0.58 -3.38
N TYR A 118 15.46 -1.43 -2.74
CA TYR A 118 14.04 -1.57 -3.07
C TYR A 118 13.18 -1.80 -1.82
N ALA A 119 11.97 -1.27 -1.85
CA ALA A 119 10.94 -1.52 -0.86
C ALA A 119 9.72 -2.11 -1.56
N ALA A 120 9.06 -3.08 -0.92
CA ALA A 120 7.88 -3.73 -1.46
C ALA A 120 6.88 -4.03 -0.35
N ILE A 121 5.60 -4.03 -0.72
CA ILE A 121 4.51 -4.52 0.12
C ILE A 121 3.55 -5.33 -0.76
N GLY A 122 3.09 -6.47 -0.24
CA GLY A 122 2.09 -7.32 -0.88
C GLY A 122 0.99 -7.67 0.10
N PHE A 123 -0.25 -7.78 -0.39
CA PHE A 123 -1.40 -8.17 0.43
C PHE A 123 -1.81 -9.59 0.09
N ALA A 124 -1.45 -10.52 0.97
CA ALA A 124 -1.64 -11.95 0.78
C ALA A 124 -3.10 -12.39 0.94
N LYS A 125 -3.78 -11.89 1.98
CA LYS A 125 -5.11 -12.34 2.39
C LYS A 125 -5.85 -11.28 3.20
N LEU A 126 -7.18 -11.34 3.16
CA LEU A 126 -8.05 -10.76 4.18
C LEU A 126 -8.37 -11.84 5.21
N ILE A 127 -8.37 -11.44 6.49
CA ILE A 127 -8.69 -12.34 7.60
C ILE A 127 -9.91 -11.75 8.29
N GLU A 128 -11.00 -12.49 8.24
CA GLU A 128 -12.15 -12.26 9.09
C GLU A 128 -11.99 -13.13 10.34
N TYR A 129 -12.27 -12.57 11.52
CA TYR A 129 -12.13 -13.30 12.77
C TYR A 129 -13.22 -12.95 13.76
N ASN A 130 -13.64 -13.95 14.55
CA ASN A 130 -14.57 -13.74 15.65
C ASN A 130 -13.80 -13.26 16.88
N ASP A 131 -13.96 -11.99 17.24
CA ASP A 131 -13.33 -11.40 18.43
C ASP A 131 -14.15 -11.65 19.70
N VAL A 132 -14.14 -12.90 20.15
CA VAL A 132 -14.91 -13.35 21.33
C VAL A 132 -14.54 -12.57 22.61
N ASN A 133 -13.29 -12.12 22.71
CA ASN A 133 -12.77 -11.39 23.86
C ASN A 133 -12.83 -9.86 23.70
N ASN A 134 -13.36 -9.35 22.57
CA ASN A 134 -13.57 -7.92 22.32
C ASN A 134 -12.28 -7.09 22.52
N THR A 135 -11.19 -7.52 21.87
CA THR A 135 -9.84 -6.95 22.04
C THR A 135 -9.36 -6.16 20.82
N GLY A 136 -9.99 -6.30 19.66
CA GLY A 136 -9.50 -5.84 18.36
C GLY A 136 -8.28 -6.61 17.85
N GLN A 137 -7.92 -7.73 18.49
CA GLN A 137 -6.71 -8.48 18.20
C GLN A 137 -7.01 -9.91 17.75
N ILE A 138 -6.32 -10.33 16.70
CA ILE A 138 -6.34 -11.73 16.26
C ILE A 138 -5.48 -12.54 17.23
N THR A 139 -6.06 -13.57 17.84
CA THR A 139 -5.36 -14.57 18.65
C THR A 139 -5.64 -15.98 18.13
N ASP A 140 -4.87 -16.96 18.57
CA ASP A 140 -5.05 -18.37 18.16
C ASP A 140 -6.40 -18.97 18.61
N ALA A 141 -7.12 -18.30 19.53
CA ALA A 141 -8.43 -18.71 20.02
C ALA A 141 -9.60 -18.24 19.14
N ASN A 142 -9.34 -17.36 18.16
CA ASN A 142 -10.38 -16.81 17.31
C ASN A 142 -10.75 -17.79 16.19
N ASP A 143 -12.05 -18.00 15.97
CA ASP A 143 -12.51 -18.58 14.70
C ASP A 143 -12.17 -17.61 13.57
N THR A 144 -11.52 -18.10 12.52
CA THR A 144 -11.08 -17.27 11.38
C THR A 144 -11.63 -17.78 10.06
N ARG A 145 -11.96 -16.84 9.17
CA ARG A 145 -12.24 -17.10 7.76
C ARG A 145 -11.21 -16.34 6.91
N LEU A 146 -10.62 -17.04 5.95
CA LEU A 146 -9.53 -16.54 5.13
C LEU A 146 -9.99 -16.27 3.70
N TYR A 147 -9.64 -15.10 3.19
CA TYR A 147 -9.82 -14.72 1.79
C TYR A 147 -8.44 -14.52 1.19
N TYR A 148 -7.92 -15.53 0.51
CA TYR A 148 -6.68 -15.41 -0.24
C TYR A 148 -6.87 -14.40 -1.37
N LEU A 149 -5.86 -13.57 -1.63
CA LEU A 149 -5.90 -12.54 -2.67
C LEU A 149 -5.05 -12.94 -3.89
N ASP A 150 -4.84 -14.23 -4.10
CA ASP A 150 -4.10 -14.76 -5.23
C ASP A 150 -4.97 -14.83 -6.51
N ARG A 151 -4.33 -15.22 -7.62
CA ARG A 151 -4.97 -15.31 -8.95
C ARG A 151 -6.09 -16.35 -9.01
N ASP A 152 -5.98 -17.43 -8.25
CA ASP A 152 -6.92 -18.55 -8.32
C ASP A 152 -8.21 -18.26 -7.56
N THR A 153 -8.14 -17.33 -6.60
CA THR A 153 -9.24 -16.98 -5.70
C THR A 153 -9.86 -15.62 -6.01
N VAL A 154 -9.08 -14.65 -6.48
CA VAL A 154 -9.53 -13.27 -6.71
C VAL A 154 -9.15 -12.79 -8.10
N GLN A 155 -10.15 -12.24 -8.80
CA GLN A 155 -9.98 -11.64 -10.11
C GLN A 155 -10.14 -10.13 -10.03
N TRP A 156 -9.21 -9.42 -10.67
CA TRP A 156 -9.12 -7.96 -10.62
C TRP A 156 -9.69 -7.36 -11.89
N LEU A 157 -10.41 -6.25 -11.75
CA LEU A 157 -10.84 -5.43 -12.89
C LEU A 157 -9.63 -4.71 -13.50
N ASN A 158 -9.82 -4.16 -14.70
CA ASN A 158 -8.83 -3.26 -15.31
C ASN A 158 -8.52 -2.09 -14.37
N VAL A 159 -7.22 -1.84 -14.16
CA VAL A 159 -6.76 -0.70 -13.37
C VAL A 159 -7.14 0.61 -14.05
N THR A 160 -7.67 1.54 -13.26
CA THR A 160 -7.89 2.92 -13.69
C THR A 160 -6.72 3.77 -13.20
N LEU A 161 -5.98 4.38 -14.13
CA LEU A 161 -4.89 5.32 -13.84
C LEU A 161 -5.39 6.76 -14.00
N ILE A 162 -5.07 7.60 -13.02
CA ILE A 162 -5.44 9.01 -12.98
C ILE A 162 -4.19 9.82 -12.72
N GLN A 163 -3.82 10.67 -13.67
CA GLN A 163 -2.82 11.73 -13.49
C GLN A 163 -3.53 12.95 -12.91
N GLU A 164 -3.12 13.39 -11.73
CA GLU A 164 -3.69 14.55 -11.05
C GLU A 164 -3.01 15.86 -11.52
N ASP A 165 -3.69 16.99 -11.37
CA ASP A 165 -3.19 18.31 -11.83
C ASP A 165 -1.87 18.73 -11.16
N ASP A 166 -1.59 18.20 -9.96
CA ASP A 166 -0.36 18.42 -9.21
C ASP A 166 0.77 17.43 -9.58
N GLY A 167 0.56 16.61 -10.60
CA GLY A 167 1.53 15.64 -11.10
C GLY A 167 1.56 14.32 -10.32
N ASN A 168 0.73 14.15 -9.27
CA ASN A 168 0.58 12.85 -8.61
C ASN A 168 -0.04 11.84 -9.58
N LEU A 169 0.27 10.57 -9.35
CA LEU A 169 -0.35 9.45 -10.05
C LEU A 169 -1.14 8.60 -9.08
N LEU A 170 -2.40 8.34 -9.40
CA LEU A 170 -3.33 7.54 -8.62
C LEU A 170 -3.80 6.32 -9.42
N ALA A 171 -3.79 5.15 -8.80
CA ALA A 171 -4.42 3.93 -9.33
C ALA A 171 -5.49 3.42 -8.38
N ASN A 172 -6.63 3.00 -8.95
CA ASN A 172 -7.63 2.20 -8.25
C ASN A 172 -7.60 0.77 -8.79
N LEU A 173 -7.28 -0.18 -7.92
CA LEU A 173 -7.27 -1.62 -8.19
C LEU A 173 -8.48 -2.21 -7.49
N THR A 174 -9.45 -2.71 -8.25
CA THR A 174 -10.71 -3.23 -7.70
C THR A 174 -10.82 -4.71 -7.99
N ALA A 175 -10.99 -5.51 -6.95
CA ALA A 175 -11.32 -6.93 -7.05
C ALA A 175 -12.81 -7.14 -6.81
N LEU A 176 -13.38 -8.06 -7.58
CA LEU A 176 -14.72 -8.60 -7.32
C LEU A 176 -14.53 -9.96 -6.65
N ILE A 177 -14.90 -10.04 -5.38
CA ILE A 177 -14.79 -11.26 -4.61
C ILE A 177 -16.21 -11.80 -4.43
N THR A 178 -16.41 -13.08 -4.76
CA THR A 178 -17.72 -13.74 -4.68
C THR A 178 -17.70 -14.80 -3.58
N GLN A 179 -18.68 -14.72 -2.68
CA GLN A 179 -18.86 -15.68 -1.59
C GLN A 179 -20.34 -16.00 -1.41
N GLU A 180 -20.69 -17.29 -1.34
CA GLU A 180 -22.08 -17.73 -1.06
C GLU A 180 -23.13 -17.04 -1.98
N ASN A 181 -22.75 -16.77 -3.24
CA ASN A 181 -23.51 -16.02 -4.26
C ASN A 181 -23.67 -14.51 -4.02
N VAL A 182 -22.91 -13.93 -3.09
CA VAL A 182 -22.81 -12.49 -2.85
C VAL A 182 -21.47 -12.00 -3.38
N GLN A 183 -21.50 -10.96 -4.22
CA GLN A 183 -20.30 -10.33 -4.77
C GLN A 183 -20.02 -9.01 -4.05
N PHE A 184 -18.77 -8.76 -3.70
CA PHE A 184 -18.34 -7.53 -3.03
C PHE A 184 -17.01 -7.02 -3.58
N ASN A 185 -16.75 -5.74 -3.31
CA ASN A 185 -15.62 -5.03 -3.86
C ASN A 185 -14.54 -4.84 -2.80
N LEU A 186 -13.34 -5.33 -3.09
CA LEU A 186 -12.12 -4.89 -2.41
C LEU A 186 -11.47 -3.82 -3.30
N THR A 187 -11.22 -2.64 -2.76
CA THR A 187 -10.49 -1.59 -3.49
C THR A 187 -9.16 -1.33 -2.81
N ILE A 188 -8.08 -1.43 -3.58
CA ILE A 188 -6.76 -0.95 -3.19
C ILE A 188 -6.47 0.29 -4.03
N GLN A 189 -6.24 1.41 -3.35
CA GLN A 189 -5.84 2.64 -3.98
C GLN A 189 -4.35 2.89 -3.73
N VAL A 190 -3.62 3.24 -4.77
CA VAL A 190 -2.17 3.44 -4.71
C VAL A 190 -1.82 4.78 -5.31
N ARG A 191 -0.97 5.55 -4.63
CA ARG A 191 -0.54 6.88 -5.07
C ARG A 191 0.98 7.02 -5.05
N ALA A 192 1.54 7.56 -6.13
CA ALA A 192 2.93 8.02 -6.22
C ALA A 192 2.98 9.55 -6.37
N HIS A 193 4.09 10.14 -5.94
CA HIS A 193 4.24 11.59 -5.82
C HIS A 193 5.50 12.08 -6.55
N PRO A 194 5.44 13.21 -7.28
CA PRO A 194 6.62 13.82 -7.90
C PRO A 194 7.42 14.68 -6.93
N GLY A 195 6.81 15.11 -5.82
CA GLY A 195 7.43 16.02 -4.84
C GLY A 195 7.22 15.57 -3.40
N ASP A 196 7.84 16.30 -2.48
CA ASP A 196 7.60 16.16 -1.05
C ASP A 196 6.30 16.85 -0.65
N GLY A 197 5.58 16.27 0.31
CA GLY A 197 4.36 16.89 0.79
C GLY A 197 3.70 16.15 1.93
N ARG A 198 2.43 16.49 2.14
CA ARG A 198 1.57 15.87 3.14
C ARG A 198 0.21 15.62 2.52
N ALA A 199 -0.32 14.41 2.69
CA ALA A 199 -1.66 14.09 2.22
C ALA A 199 -2.69 15.04 2.87
N ALA A 200 -3.58 15.59 2.04
CA ALA A 200 -4.70 16.41 2.53
C ALA A 200 -5.70 15.54 3.34
N GLN A 201 -5.89 14.31 2.88
CA GLN A 201 -6.72 13.31 3.53
C GLN A 201 -6.00 12.70 4.73
N ASN A 202 -6.81 12.38 5.73
CA ASN A 202 -6.40 11.62 6.90
C ASN A 202 -5.84 10.24 6.49
N PRO A 203 -4.78 9.72 7.15
CA PRO A 203 -4.17 10.23 8.38
C PRO A 203 -3.05 11.27 8.17
N ARG A 204 -3.05 11.98 7.03
CA ARG A 204 -2.12 13.05 6.68
C ARG A 204 -0.64 12.63 6.73
N MET A 205 -0.36 11.46 6.17
CA MET A 205 1.00 10.96 6.01
C MET A 205 1.83 11.96 5.20
N LEU A 206 3.08 12.19 5.62
CA LEU A 206 4.05 12.84 4.75
C LEU A 206 4.37 11.89 3.61
N PHE A 207 4.67 12.41 2.43
CA PHE A 207 5.12 11.63 1.29
C PHE A 207 6.34 12.31 0.67
N THR A 208 7.16 11.51 0.01
CA THR A 208 8.32 11.93 -0.78
C THR A 208 8.27 11.26 -2.15
N PRO A 209 9.09 11.71 -3.11
CA PRO A 209 9.19 11.03 -4.40
C PRO A 209 9.77 9.62 -4.35
N SER A 210 10.36 9.25 -3.22
CA SER A 210 10.92 7.93 -2.96
C SER A 210 9.96 7.03 -2.18
N SER A 211 8.67 7.41 -2.10
CA SER A 211 7.63 6.71 -1.36
C SER A 211 6.37 6.51 -2.18
N VAL A 212 5.60 5.49 -1.80
CA VAL A 212 4.30 5.15 -2.37
C VAL A 212 3.31 4.98 -1.22
N VAL A 213 2.14 5.56 -1.35
CA VAL A 213 1.05 5.44 -0.38
C VAL A 213 0.04 4.41 -0.89
N VAL A 214 -0.33 3.47 -0.03
CA VAL A 214 -1.33 2.43 -0.33
C VAL A 214 -2.48 2.55 0.67
N ARG A 215 -3.71 2.54 0.17
CA ARG A 215 -4.95 2.50 0.95
C ARG A 215 -5.72 1.23 0.61
N VAL A 216 -6.10 0.49 1.62
CA VAL A 216 -6.96 -0.71 1.50
C VAL A 216 -8.34 -0.33 2.01
N ILE A 217 -9.35 -0.43 1.14
CA ILE A 217 -10.71 0.02 1.39
C ILE A 217 -11.66 -1.18 1.28
N LEU A 218 -12.40 -1.41 2.35
CA LEU A 218 -13.46 -2.40 2.47
C LEU A 218 -14.81 -1.67 2.59
N ASP A 219 -15.57 -1.59 1.49
CA ASP A 219 -16.93 -1.01 1.47
C ASP A 219 -17.98 -2.13 1.36
N ARG A 220 -18.84 -2.23 2.38
CA ARG A 220 -19.95 -3.20 2.51
C ARG A 220 -19.55 -4.65 2.26
N PHE A 221 -18.37 -5.02 2.75
CA PHE A 221 -17.86 -6.38 2.77
C PHE A 221 -18.72 -7.25 3.70
N PRO A 222 -19.31 -8.35 3.21
CA PRO A 222 -20.27 -9.14 3.97
C PRO A 222 -19.56 -10.12 4.91
N PHE A 223 -19.04 -9.62 6.03
CA PHE A 223 -18.52 -10.50 7.09
C PHE A 223 -19.66 -11.36 7.66
N THR A 224 -19.37 -12.65 7.84
CA THR A 224 -20.27 -13.73 8.23
C THR A 224 -20.09 -14.18 9.69
N LEU A 225 -18.91 -13.95 10.27
CA LEU A 225 -18.61 -14.21 11.67
C LEU A 225 -19.22 -13.09 12.52
N GLN A 226 -20.17 -13.47 13.36
CA GLN A 226 -20.83 -12.54 14.26
C GLN A 226 -20.02 -12.39 15.54
N THR A 227 -19.69 -11.16 15.90
CA THR A 227 -19.24 -10.84 17.24
C THR A 227 -20.44 -10.78 18.19
N PRO A 228 -20.30 -11.20 19.47
CA PRO A 228 -21.31 -10.90 20.49
C PRO A 228 -21.49 -9.37 20.58
N ARG A 229 -22.72 -8.88 20.44
CA ARG A 229 -23.02 -7.45 20.64
C ARG A 229 -22.68 -7.05 22.07
N THR A 230 -21.71 -6.16 22.25
CA THR A 230 -21.53 -5.42 23.50
C THR A 230 -22.03 -3.98 23.32
N ASN A 231 -22.39 -3.32 24.42
CA ASN A 231 -22.96 -1.97 24.35
C ASN A 231 -21.84 -0.96 23.98
N PRO A 232 -22.05 -0.06 23.00
CA PRO A 232 -20.99 0.81 22.53
C PRO A 232 -20.88 2.07 23.38
N ILE A 233 -19.84 2.22 24.20
CA ILE A 233 -19.41 3.53 24.74
C ILE A 233 -17.90 3.51 25.09
N SER A 234 -17.09 4.28 24.37
CA SER A 234 -16.00 5.10 24.92
C SER A 234 -15.49 6.05 23.83
N ASP A 235 -15.76 7.34 23.99
CA ASP A 235 -15.28 8.47 23.18
C ASP A 235 -13.81 8.85 23.49
N GLU A 236 -13.18 8.10 24.38
CA GLU A 236 -11.80 8.30 24.79
C GLU A 236 -10.87 7.46 23.90
N TYR A 237 -9.79 8.09 23.44
CA TYR A 237 -8.64 7.57 22.67
C TYR A 237 -8.53 7.93 21.18
N SER A 238 -7.92 9.11 20.91
CA SER A 238 -7.25 9.42 19.64
C SER A 238 -5.71 9.56 19.70
N PRO A 239 -4.92 8.82 20.51
CA PRO A 239 -3.47 8.98 20.49
C PRO A 239 -2.80 8.38 19.23
N GLY A 240 -3.48 7.47 18.52
CA GLY A 240 -2.94 6.76 17.36
C GLY A 240 -2.60 7.66 16.18
N ILE A 241 -3.30 8.80 16.03
CA ILE A 241 -3.05 9.74 14.93
C ILE A 241 -1.70 10.43 15.03
N PHE A 242 -1.03 10.46 16.19
CA PHE A 242 0.28 11.08 16.32
C PHE A 242 1.43 10.07 16.29
N THR A 243 1.12 8.78 16.38
CA THR A 243 2.11 7.69 16.35
C THR A 243 2.30 7.15 14.93
N VAL A 244 3.51 6.67 14.64
CA VAL A 244 3.84 5.98 13.39
C VAL A 244 4.52 4.66 13.75
N GLU A 245 3.97 3.56 13.27
CA GLU A 245 4.61 2.25 13.30
C GLU A 245 5.45 2.06 12.03
N ARG A 246 6.57 1.34 12.12
CA ARG A 246 7.51 1.15 11.02
C ARG A 246 8.12 -0.25 11.07
N VAL A 247 8.26 -0.84 9.89
CA VAL A 247 9.05 -2.04 9.60
C VAL A 247 10.07 -1.70 8.52
N GLY A 248 11.29 -2.20 8.63
CA GLY A 248 12.38 -1.93 7.68
C GLY A 248 13.62 -1.33 8.35
N GLY A 249 14.60 -0.97 7.53
CA GLY A 249 15.89 -0.42 7.97
C GLY A 249 16.03 1.07 7.70
N THR A 250 17.26 1.56 7.75
CA THR A 250 17.65 2.94 7.38
C THR A 250 17.44 3.22 5.88
N ASP A 251 17.47 2.17 5.08
CA ASP A 251 17.51 2.28 3.62
C ASP A 251 16.18 2.03 2.93
N THR A 252 15.27 1.30 3.57
CA THR A 252 13.96 0.93 3.02
C THR A 252 12.97 0.76 4.17
N TYR A 253 11.73 1.15 3.96
CA TYR A 253 10.73 1.11 5.02
C TYR A 253 9.32 0.83 4.51
N VAL A 254 8.51 0.28 5.41
CA VAL A 254 7.05 0.30 5.39
C VAL A 254 6.61 0.94 6.71
N GLN A 255 5.64 1.85 6.68
CA GLN A 255 5.14 2.51 7.87
C GLN A 255 3.65 2.85 7.74
N TRP A 256 2.99 2.99 8.87
CA TRP A 256 1.59 3.38 8.94
C TRP A 256 1.32 4.08 10.26
N ARG A 257 0.16 4.71 10.38
CA ARG A 257 -0.36 5.11 11.70
C ARG A 257 -1.24 3.97 12.21
N PRO A 258 -1.25 3.67 13.52
CA PRO A 258 -2.04 2.58 14.08
C PRO A 258 -3.53 2.97 14.15
N ILE A 259 -4.13 3.31 13.02
CA ILE A 259 -5.47 3.88 12.88
C ILE A 259 -6.15 3.32 11.63
N VAL A 260 -7.46 3.13 11.73
CA VAL A 260 -8.35 2.67 10.65
C VAL A 260 -9.53 3.62 10.63
N TYR A 261 -9.91 4.11 9.46
CA TYR A 261 -11.08 4.97 9.32
C TYR A 261 -12.33 4.15 9.02
N THR A 262 -13.44 4.51 9.66
CA THR A 262 -14.71 3.77 9.58
C THR A 262 -15.76 4.48 8.72
N LYS A 263 -15.37 5.58 8.04
CA LYS A 263 -16.22 6.31 7.08
C LYS A 263 -15.40 6.81 5.90
N VAL A 264 -16.08 6.99 4.76
CA VAL A 264 -15.50 7.44 3.47
C VAL A 264 -14.83 8.83 3.56
N ASN A 265 -15.41 9.75 4.34
CA ASN A 265 -14.87 11.10 4.55
C ASN A 265 -14.66 11.31 6.05
N PRO A 266 -13.61 10.71 6.63
CA PRO A 266 -13.51 10.59 8.06
C PRO A 266 -13.03 11.88 8.73
N GLY A 267 -13.77 12.33 9.75
CA GLY A 267 -13.21 13.16 10.80
C GLY A 267 -12.23 12.37 11.67
N VAL A 268 -11.56 13.05 12.59
CA VAL A 268 -10.63 12.38 13.53
C VAL A 268 -11.37 11.37 14.43
N SER A 269 -12.65 11.61 14.73
CA SER A 269 -13.49 10.71 15.52
C SER A 269 -14.03 9.51 14.76
N ASP A 270 -13.91 9.49 13.43
CA ASP A 270 -14.44 8.40 12.58
C ASP A 270 -13.38 7.32 12.37
N SER A 271 -12.72 6.92 13.46
CA SER A 271 -11.59 5.99 13.42
C SER A 271 -11.54 5.05 14.60
N THR A 272 -10.96 3.88 14.38
CA THR A 272 -10.56 2.93 15.41
C THR A 272 -9.05 2.63 15.31
N ARG A 273 -8.53 1.80 16.21
CA ARG A 273 -7.12 1.40 16.25
C ARG A 273 -6.84 0.27 15.27
N SER A 274 -5.63 0.25 14.72
CA SER A 274 -5.07 -0.96 14.13
C SER A 274 -4.01 -1.55 15.06
N HIS A 275 -3.96 -2.88 15.10
CA HIS A 275 -3.01 -3.65 15.89
C HIS A 275 -2.11 -4.47 14.97
N THR A 276 -0.81 -4.31 15.14
CA THR A 276 0.19 -5.03 14.37
C THR A 276 0.61 -6.29 15.13
N GLY A 277 0.44 -7.44 14.49
CA GLY A 277 0.91 -8.73 15.00
C GLY A 277 2.44 -8.84 14.95
N PRO A 278 3.00 -9.94 15.47
CA PRO A 278 4.43 -10.18 15.43
C PRO A 278 4.95 -10.22 13.98
N LEU A 279 6.14 -9.64 13.76
CA LEU A 279 6.85 -9.76 12.49
C LEU A 279 7.48 -11.15 12.41
N LEU A 280 7.06 -11.93 11.42
CA LEU A 280 7.55 -13.29 11.19
C LEU A 280 8.38 -13.32 9.90
N PRO A 281 9.61 -13.85 9.93
CA PRO A 281 10.42 -13.97 8.72
C PRO A 281 9.85 -15.06 7.80
N ILE A 282 9.95 -14.86 6.49
CA ILE A 282 9.65 -15.89 5.48
C ILE A 282 10.97 -16.58 5.11
N ASN A 283 11.13 -17.81 5.60
CA ASN A 283 12.43 -18.52 5.60
C ASN A 283 12.60 -19.54 4.47
N ASN A 284 11.56 -19.78 3.66
CA ASN A 284 11.65 -20.71 2.54
C ASN A 284 10.66 -20.35 1.42
N THR A 285 10.95 -20.86 0.23
CA THR A 285 10.15 -20.66 -0.98
C THR A 285 8.69 -21.13 -0.85
N MET A 286 8.45 -22.20 -0.11
CA MET A 286 7.08 -22.71 0.08
C MET A 286 6.23 -21.75 0.92
N ASP A 287 6.80 -21.22 2.01
CA ASP A 287 6.14 -20.20 2.84
C ASP A 287 5.85 -18.93 2.04
N TRP A 288 6.77 -18.53 1.15
CA TRP A 288 6.53 -17.43 0.20
C TRP A 288 5.33 -17.68 -0.70
N ILE A 289 5.34 -18.79 -1.44
CA ILE A 289 4.30 -19.12 -2.43
C ILE A 289 2.93 -19.23 -1.76
N ASN A 290 2.87 -19.79 -0.55
CA ASN A 290 1.62 -19.90 0.21
C ASN A 290 0.99 -18.55 0.57
N HIS A 291 1.76 -17.46 0.54
CA HIS A 291 1.27 -16.11 0.89
C HIS A 291 1.12 -15.21 -0.33
N THR A 292 2.03 -15.24 -1.29
CA THR A 292 2.00 -14.31 -2.44
C THR A 292 1.54 -14.96 -3.75
N GLY A 293 1.43 -16.29 -3.75
CA GLY A 293 1.37 -17.08 -4.98
C GLY A 293 2.62 -16.90 -5.84
N TRP A 294 2.49 -17.23 -7.12
CA TRP A 294 3.52 -17.11 -8.16
C TRP A 294 3.54 -15.72 -8.83
N GLY A 295 3.04 -14.69 -8.12
CA GLY A 295 2.88 -13.34 -8.65
C GLY A 295 4.18 -12.54 -8.81
N LEU A 296 4.03 -11.24 -9.04
CA LEU A 296 5.14 -10.32 -9.25
C LEU A 296 6.27 -10.42 -8.19
N PRO A 297 6.01 -10.53 -6.87
CA PRO A 297 7.07 -10.68 -5.89
C PRO A 297 8.00 -11.87 -6.18
N TYR A 298 7.42 -13.02 -6.55
CA TYR A 298 8.17 -14.24 -6.75
C TYR A 298 8.98 -14.20 -8.04
N SER A 299 8.37 -13.78 -9.15
CA SER A 299 9.05 -13.69 -10.46
C SER A 299 10.17 -12.65 -10.44
N LEU A 300 9.99 -11.59 -9.67
CA LEU A 300 10.93 -10.52 -9.51
C LEU A 300 12.10 -10.88 -8.59
N LEU A 301 11.79 -11.32 -7.37
CA LEU A 301 12.78 -11.49 -6.29
C LEU A 301 13.40 -12.89 -6.31
N GLY A 302 12.72 -13.89 -6.87
CA GLY A 302 13.28 -15.22 -7.08
C GLY A 302 14.45 -15.23 -8.08
N SER A 303 14.46 -14.29 -9.03
CA SER A 303 15.56 -14.12 -10.00
C SER A 303 16.82 -13.48 -9.41
N LEU A 304 16.73 -12.82 -8.24
CA LEU A 304 17.84 -12.10 -7.58
C LEU A 304 18.79 -13.02 -6.79
N ASN A 305 19.04 -14.25 -7.27
CA ASN A 305 19.86 -15.28 -6.60
C ASN A 305 19.35 -15.69 -5.21
N GLY A 306 18.09 -16.14 -5.17
CA GLY A 306 17.50 -16.76 -3.99
C GLY A 306 17.08 -15.73 -2.96
N ILE A 307 15.78 -15.70 -2.68
CA ILE A 307 15.11 -14.94 -1.59
C ILE A 307 15.80 -15.09 -0.21
N LEU A 308 16.70 -16.07 -0.05
CA LEU A 308 17.32 -16.49 1.20
C LEU A 308 18.81 -16.17 1.32
N ASP A 309 19.48 -15.72 0.25
CA ASP A 309 20.92 -15.46 0.29
C ASP A 309 21.23 -13.96 0.19
N ASN A 310 21.90 -13.46 1.24
CA ASN A 310 22.60 -12.16 1.33
C ASN A 310 21.75 -10.87 1.33
N GLY A 311 20.84 -10.74 2.31
CA GLY A 311 20.45 -9.41 2.84
C GLY A 311 19.02 -8.96 2.58
N THR A 312 18.20 -9.76 1.90
CA THR A 312 16.78 -9.49 1.69
C THR A 312 15.95 -10.01 2.87
N THR A 313 15.51 -9.12 3.76
CA THR A 313 14.64 -9.53 4.89
C THR A 313 13.18 -9.46 4.46
N LEU A 314 12.61 -10.60 4.08
CA LEU A 314 11.18 -10.68 3.86
C LEU A 314 10.46 -11.01 5.19
N MET A 315 9.53 -10.14 5.56
CA MET A 315 8.72 -10.28 6.76
C MET A 315 7.25 -10.35 6.39
N ARG A 316 6.49 -11.17 7.12
CA ARG A 316 5.02 -11.15 7.13
C ARG A 316 4.51 -10.76 8.51
N PHE A 317 3.38 -10.08 8.53
CA PHE A 317 2.68 -9.72 9.75
C PHE A 317 1.19 -9.54 9.44
N ASN A 318 0.36 -9.65 10.47
CA ASN A 318 -1.06 -9.36 10.37
C ASN A 318 -1.32 -7.95 10.92
N VAL A 319 -2.31 -7.27 10.35
CA VAL A 319 -2.86 -6.04 10.93
C VAL A 319 -4.34 -6.31 11.22
N SER A 320 -4.72 -6.27 12.50
CA SER A 320 -6.12 -6.39 12.95
C SER A 320 -6.70 -5.03 13.29
N PHE A 321 -8.02 -4.90 13.24
CA PHE A 321 -8.70 -3.61 13.34
C PHE A 321 -9.74 -3.63 14.45
N GLY A 322 -9.78 -2.55 15.23
CA GLY A 322 -10.77 -2.34 16.27
C GLY A 322 -10.17 -2.10 17.65
N ILE A 323 -11.03 -1.69 18.57
CA ILE A 323 -10.78 -1.62 20.01
C ILE A 323 -11.95 -2.28 20.75
N THR A 324 -11.79 -2.50 22.05
CA THR A 324 -12.88 -2.99 22.90
C THR A 324 -14.11 -2.07 22.79
N ASP A 325 -15.28 -2.65 22.52
CA ASP A 325 -16.60 -1.98 22.52
C ASP A 325 -16.84 -0.95 21.40
N ASP A 326 -16.14 -1.02 20.25
CA ASP A 326 -16.33 -0.08 19.12
C ASP A 326 -17.27 -0.57 18.00
N ASP A 327 -17.97 -1.69 18.20
CA ASP A 327 -18.83 -2.37 17.23
C ASP A 327 -18.16 -2.72 15.87
N TYR A 328 -16.84 -2.56 15.77
CA TYR A 328 -15.96 -2.96 14.67
C TYR A 328 -16.48 -2.56 13.27
N TYR A 329 -16.34 -3.47 12.29
CA TYR A 329 -16.83 -3.28 10.93
C TYR A 329 -18.37 -3.28 10.86
N ASN A 330 -19.02 -4.05 11.74
CA ASN A 330 -20.46 -4.34 11.65
C ASN A 330 -21.34 -3.10 11.87
N SER A 331 -20.82 -2.07 12.55
CA SER A 331 -21.54 -0.80 12.76
C SER A 331 -21.62 0.08 11.52
N THR A 332 -20.56 0.11 10.72
CA THR A 332 -20.41 1.10 9.62
C THR A 332 -20.46 0.46 8.23
N GLY A 333 -20.09 -0.81 8.11
CA GLY A 333 -19.87 -1.45 6.82
C GLY A 333 -18.75 -0.80 6.01
N PHE A 334 -17.84 -0.05 6.64
CA PHE A 334 -16.73 0.61 5.97
C PHE A 334 -15.47 0.57 6.82
N GLN A 335 -14.36 0.17 6.22
CA GLN A 335 -13.04 0.32 6.83
C GLN A 335 -12.02 0.74 5.78
N GLU A 336 -11.13 1.63 6.19
CA GLU A 336 -10.00 2.07 5.40
C GLU A 336 -8.73 2.08 6.25
N TRP A 337 -7.71 1.37 5.79
CA TRP A 337 -6.38 1.38 6.36
C TRP A 337 -5.37 1.87 5.33
N SER A 338 -4.39 2.66 5.77
CA SER A 338 -3.37 3.23 4.89
C SER A 338 -1.97 2.96 5.40
N CYS A 339 -1.06 2.64 4.49
CA CYS A 339 0.36 2.53 4.76
C CYS A 339 1.17 3.24 3.67
N GLU A 340 2.45 3.43 3.96
CA GLU A 340 3.40 4.05 3.06
C GLU A 340 4.69 3.23 3.07
N PHE A 341 5.26 2.98 1.91
CA PHE A 341 6.55 2.31 1.79
C PHE A 341 7.47 3.08 0.85
N GLY A 342 8.78 2.94 1.05
CA GLY A 342 9.74 3.74 0.29
C GLY A 342 11.19 3.38 0.50
N VAL A 343 12.04 4.01 -0.30
CA VAL A 343 13.50 3.91 -0.27
C VAL A 343 14.10 5.18 0.33
N GLY A 344 15.17 5.01 1.10
CA GLY A 344 15.91 6.03 1.82
C GLY A 344 15.41 6.27 3.25
N ASP A 345 16.19 7.05 3.99
CA ASP A 345 15.80 7.50 5.33
C ASP A 345 14.63 8.45 5.22
N ARG A 346 13.46 8.04 5.70
CA ARG A 346 12.50 9.04 6.15
C ARG A 346 13.01 9.56 7.49
N SER A 347 13.78 10.65 7.46
CA SER A 347 14.10 11.37 8.68
C SER A 347 12.79 11.88 9.26
N THR A 348 12.32 11.12 10.26
CA THR A 348 11.34 11.42 11.30
C THR A 348 10.46 12.65 11.10
N SER A 349 9.17 12.45 11.37
CA SER A 349 8.22 13.47 11.81
C SER A 349 8.65 14.26 13.06
N SER A 350 9.95 14.26 13.44
CA SER A 350 10.56 15.02 14.51
C SER A 350 11.52 16.13 14.04
N ARG A 351 11.91 16.22 12.75
CA ARG A 351 12.62 17.42 12.22
C ARG A 351 11.65 18.48 11.74
N LYS A 352 10.90 19.06 12.69
CA LYS A 352 10.37 20.45 12.75
C LYS A 352 9.48 20.59 13.99
N MET A 353 10.03 20.21 15.15
CA MET A 353 9.66 20.81 16.44
C MET A 353 10.94 21.40 17.02
N SER A 354 11.38 22.53 16.48
CA SER A 354 12.22 23.48 17.21
C SER A 354 12.07 24.85 16.56
N SER A 355 11.80 25.82 17.44
CA SER A 355 11.54 27.26 17.30
C SER A 355 10.31 27.67 16.49
#